data_AF-A0AAN0KF00-F1
#
_entry.id   AF-A0AAN0KF00-F1
#
_cell.length_a   1.000
_cell.length_b   1.000
_cell.length_c   1.000
_cell.angle_alpha   90.00
_cell.angle_beta   90.00
_cell.angle_gamma   90.00
#
_symmetry.space_group_name_H-M   'P 1'
#
loop_
_entity.id
_entity.type
_entity.pdbx_description
1 polymer ?
#
loop_
_entity_poly.entity_id
_entity_poly.type
_entity_poly.pdbx_seq_one_letter_code
_entity_poly.pdbx_strand_id
1 'polypeptide(L)'
;MQEHQQSETPLGELLPAYVTHVLAKNGIHTVEAVRRAYPHELLKLRGMGMLRFKQIEKAFFPGKSFEPVLARRPIRHIKGSSLNGLLTPETVQALARDGIMTAEQLCAMEPKDLLKIRGLGLVKLREIERLFFPGQQYEIPRVRKQAAVDDVA
;
A
#
# COMPACT_ATOMS: atom_id res chain seq x y z
N MET A 1 -43.90 -16.67 28.75
CA MET A 1 -43.73 -16.88 27.29
C MET A 1 -42.29 -17.27 27.04
N GLN A 2 -42.09 -18.21 26.13
CA GLN A 2 -41.00 -19.19 26.05
C GLN A 2 -39.59 -18.63 25.85
N GLU A 3 -38.64 -19.42 26.35
CA GLU A 3 -37.18 -19.34 26.23
C GLU A 3 -36.71 -19.25 24.76
N HIS A 4 -35.82 -18.30 24.48
CA HIS A 4 -34.84 -18.42 23.40
C HIS A 4 -33.47 -18.09 23.99
N GLN A 5 -32.91 -19.03 24.76
CA GLN A 5 -31.48 -19.02 25.03
C GLN A 5 -30.78 -19.40 23.72
N GLN A 6 -30.53 -18.41 22.86
CA GLN A 6 -29.51 -18.58 21.83
C GLN A 6 -28.21 -18.84 22.58
N SER A 7 -27.71 -20.06 22.48
CA SER A 7 -26.40 -20.46 22.98
C SER A 7 -25.33 -19.71 22.17
N GLU A 8 -25.10 -18.45 22.50
CA GLU A 8 -24.08 -17.62 21.87
C GLU A 8 -22.70 -18.14 22.30
N THR A 9 -21.84 -18.43 21.33
CA THR A 9 -20.50 -18.97 21.63
C THR A 9 -19.61 -17.82 22.08
N PRO A 10 -19.03 -17.86 23.30
CA PRO A 10 -18.13 -16.80 23.75
C PRO A 10 -16.87 -16.78 22.87
N LEU A 11 -16.32 -15.59 22.60
CA LEU A 11 -15.13 -15.44 21.76
C LEU A 11 -13.88 -16.16 22.30
N GLY A 12 -13.78 -16.34 23.62
CA GLY A 12 -12.79 -17.17 24.28
C GLY A 12 -11.36 -17.04 23.75
N GLU A 13 -10.65 -18.17 23.73
CA GLU A 13 -9.27 -18.32 23.21
C GLU A 13 -9.21 -18.50 21.68
N LEU A 14 -10.33 -18.30 20.96
CA LEU A 14 -10.40 -18.52 19.51
C LEU A 14 -9.62 -17.48 18.70
N LEU A 15 -9.24 -16.37 19.34
CA LEU A 15 -8.47 -15.28 18.76
C LEU A 15 -7.31 -14.87 19.68
N PRO A 16 -6.27 -14.21 19.13
CA PRO A 16 -5.24 -13.60 19.94
C PRO A 16 -5.83 -12.64 20.98
N ALA A 17 -5.32 -12.65 22.21
CA ALA A 17 -5.86 -11.89 23.34
C ALA A 17 -6.13 -10.41 23.04
N TYR A 18 -5.25 -9.77 22.26
CA TYR A 18 -5.43 -8.38 21.86
C TYR A 18 -6.62 -8.17 20.90
N VAL A 19 -6.88 -9.11 19.99
CA VAL A 19 -8.04 -9.04 19.08
C VAL A 19 -9.33 -9.22 19.86
N THR A 20 -9.37 -10.18 20.80
CA THR A 20 -10.50 -10.37 21.72
C THR A 20 -10.75 -9.12 22.56
N HIS A 21 -9.69 -8.47 23.06
CA HIS A 21 -9.81 -7.20 23.78
C HIS A 21 -10.39 -6.08 22.91
N VAL A 22 -9.94 -5.94 21.66
CA VAL A 22 -10.49 -4.95 20.72
C VAL A 22 -11.97 -5.22 20.46
N LEU A 23 -12.37 -6.48 20.23
CA LEU A 23 -13.77 -6.85 20.03
C LEU A 23 -14.62 -6.53 21.27
N ALA A 24 -14.17 -6.93 22.45
CA ALA A 24 -14.85 -6.67 23.72
C ALA A 24 -15.01 -5.18 24.00
N LYS A 25 -13.99 -4.36 23.72
CA LYS A 25 -14.05 -2.90 23.88
C LYS A 25 -15.08 -2.23 22.96
N ASN A 26 -15.42 -2.88 21.86
CA ASN A 26 -16.45 -2.44 20.92
C ASN A 26 -17.79 -3.17 21.15
N GLY A 27 -17.97 -3.88 22.27
CA GLY A 27 -19.23 -4.54 22.64
C GLY A 27 -19.50 -5.86 21.94
N ILE A 28 -18.49 -6.46 21.28
CA ILE A 28 -18.61 -7.76 20.62
C ILE A 28 -17.99 -8.83 21.52
N HIS A 29 -18.83 -9.69 22.09
CA HIS A 29 -18.42 -10.74 23.03
C HIS A 29 -18.63 -12.15 22.50
N THR A 30 -19.35 -12.31 21.40
CA THR A 30 -19.78 -13.62 20.87
C THR A 30 -19.43 -13.81 19.39
N VAL A 31 -19.29 -15.07 18.98
CA VAL A 31 -18.94 -15.43 17.60
C VAL A 31 -20.05 -15.01 16.63
N GLU A 32 -21.30 -15.09 17.07
CA GLU A 32 -22.48 -14.72 16.30
C GLU A 32 -22.50 -13.20 16.04
N ALA A 33 -22.12 -12.40 17.05
CA ALA A 33 -21.97 -10.95 16.89
C ALA A 33 -20.84 -10.59 15.91
N VAL A 34 -19.73 -11.33 15.92
CA VAL A 34 -18.66 -11.18 14.91
C VAL A 34 -19.17 -11.52 13.50
N ARG A 35 -19.92 -12.61 13.36
CA ARG A 35 -20.54 -13.03 12.08
C ARG A 35 -21.51 -11.99 11.53
N ARG A 36 -22.27 -11.34 12.39
CA ARG A 36 -23.20 -10.27 12.00
C ARG A 36 -22.48 -8.98 11.59
N ALA A 37 -21.35 -8.66 12.22
CA ALA A 37 -20.58 -7.44 11.94
C ALA A 37 -19.68 -7.56 10.69
N TYR A 38 -19.42 -8.77 10.21
CA TYR A 38 -18.58 -8.98 9.03
C TYR A 38 -19.27 -8.53 7.73
N PRO A 39 -18.55 -7.94 6.76
CA PRO A 39 -17.15 -7.51 6.83
C PRO A 39 -16.99 -6.03 7.25
N HIS A 40 -17.97 -5.18 6.94
CA HIS A 40 -17.80 -3.73 7.01
C HIS A 40 -17.87 -3.16 8.42
N GLU A 41 -18.77 -3.66 9.28
CA GLU A 41 -18.92 -3.15 10.64
C GLU A 41 -17.71 -3.50 11.51
N LEU A 42 -17.10 -4.67 11.29
CA LEU A 42 -15.82 -5.03 11.93
C LEU A 42 -14.72 -4.01 11.62
N LEU A 43 -14.60 -3.57 10.36
CA LEU A 43 -13.58 -2.59 9.97
C LEU A 43 -13.83 -1.17 10.49
N LYS A 44 -15.07 -0.87 10.92
CA LYS A 44 -15.40 0.41 11.56
C LYS A 44 -15.06 0.45 13.05
N LEU A 45 -14.76 -0.69 13.66
CA LEU A 45 -14.49 -0.77 15.09
C LEU A 45 -13.20 -0.05 15.47
N ARG A 46 -13.22 0.65 16.60
CA ARG A 46 -12.07 1.40 17.08
C ARG A 46 -10.92 0.43 17.40
N GLY A 47 -9.77 0.66 16.77
CA GLY A 47 -8.61 -0.21 16.92
C GLY A 47 -8.66 -1.47 16.06
N MET A 48 -9.62 -1.61 15.15
CA MET A 48 -9.61 -2.66 14.16
C MET A 48 -8.83 -2.23 12.91
N GLY A 49 -7.62 -2.75 12.78
CA GLY A 49 -6.81 -2.62 11.57
C GLY A 49 -6.91 -3.86 10.68
N MET A 50 -6.42 -3.76 9.45
CA MET A 50 -6.51 -4.85 8.48
C MET A 50 -5.86 -6.16 8.97
N LEU A 51 -4.73 -6.06 9.68
CA LEU A 51 -4.07 -7.22 10.28
C LEU A 51 -5.01 -7.99 11.22
N ARG A 52 -5.70 -7.28 12.12
CA ARG A 52 -6.59 -7.87 13.12
C ARG A 52 -7.87 -8.40 12.46
N PHE A 53 -8.40 -7.65 11.50
CA PHE A 53 -9.50 -8.11 10.67
C PHE A 53 -9.18 -9.43 9.96
N LYS A 54 -7.98 -9.58 9.38
CA LYS A 54 -7.53 -10.82 8.74
C LYS A 54 -7.36 -11.98 9.73
N GLN A 55 -6.98 -11.71 10.98
CA GLN A 55 -6.95 -12.73 12.03
C GLN A 55 -8.36 -13.25 12.37
N ILE A 56 -9.34 -12.35 12.46
CA ILE A 56 -10.76 -12.70 12.66
C ILE A 56 -11.29 -13.48 11.46
N GLU A 57 -10.98 -13.03 10.24
CA GLU A 57 -11.37 -13.68 9.00
C GLU A 57 -10.86 -15.12 8.91
N LYS A 58 -9.57 -15.33 9.21
CA LYS A 58 -8.95 -16.67 9.23
C LYS A 58 -9.60 -17.59 10.27
N ALA A 59 -9.99 -17.07 11.43
CA ALA A 59 -10.54 -17.88 12.52
C ALA A 59 -12.02 -18.24 12.29
N PHE A 60 -12.84 -17.30 11.82
CA PHE A 60 -14.30 -17.48 11.78
C PHE A 60 -14.90 -17.61 10.39
N PHE A 61 -14.14 -17.27 9.34
CA PHE A 61 -14.63 -17.26 7.97
C PHE A 61 -13.64 -17.97 7.02
N PRO A 62 -13.31 -19.26 7.28
CA PRO A 62 -12.42 -20.00 6.39
C PRO A 62 -12.97 -20.04 4.97
N GLY A 63 -12.13 -19.69 4.00
CA GLY A 63 -12.51 -19.61 2.57
C GLY A 63 -13.18 -18.31 2.14
N LYS A 64 -13.45 -17.37 3.06
CA LYS A 64 -13.82 -16.00 2.70
C LYS A 64 -12.60 -15.09 2.87
N SER A 65 -12.39 -14.22 1.88
CA SER A 65 -11.40 -13.14 1.97
C SER A 65 -12.05 -11.85 1.49
N PHE A 66 -12.31 -10.94 2.41
CA PHE A 66 -12.70 -9.59 2.14
C PHE A 66 -11.45 -8.76 1.90
N GLU A 67 -11.28 -8.33 0.66
CA GLU A 67 -10.30 -7.33 0.28
C GLU A 67 -11.02 -5.98 0.16
N PRO A 68 -10.76 -5.01 1.04
CA PRO A 68 -11.33 -3.69 0.87
C PRO A 68 -10.82 -3.13 -0.46
N VAL A 69 -11.74 -2.68 -1.31
CA VAL A 69 -11.37 -1.95 -2.52
C VAL A 69 -10.66 -0.68 -2.06
N LEU A 70 -9.33 -0.68 -2.14
CA LEU A 70 -8.54 0.53 -2.01
C LEU A 70 -8.91 1.39 -3.21
N ALA A 71 -9.90 2.27 -3.04
CA ALA A 71 -10.21 3.31 -4.00
C ALA A 71 -9.03 4.29 -4.02
N ARG A 72 -7.94 3.88 -4.69
CA ARG A 72 -6.86 4.77 -5.06
C ARG A 72 -7.51 5.76 -6.00
N ARG A 73 -7.81 6.96 -5.51
CA ARG A 73 -8.23 8.06 -6.38
C ARG A 73 -7.07 8.25 -7.35
N PRO A 74 -7.27 8.06 -8.66
CA PRO A 74 -6.20 8.29 -9.62
C PRO A 74 -5.75 9.74 -9.44
N ILE A 75 -4.44 9.95 -9.38
CA ILE A 75 -3.88 11.30 -9.38
C ILE A 75 -4.23 11.84 -10.76
N ARG A 76 -5.09 12.86 -10.82
CA ARG A 76 -5.52 13.41 -12.11
C ARG A 76 -4.66 14.57 -12.55
N HIS A 77 -4.18 15.36 -11.59
CA HIS A 77 -3.50 16.62 -11.86
C HIS A 77 -2.76 17.11 -10.61
N ILE A 78 -1.56 17.65 -10.79
CA ILE A 78 -0.77 18.28 -9.72
C ILE A 78 -0.83 19.78 -9.87
N LYS A 79 -1.41 20.47 -8.90
CA LYS A 79 -1.59 21.93 -8.97
C LYS A 79 -0.23 22.62 -9.15
N GLY A 80 -0.12 23.43 -10.21
CA GLY A 80 1.06 24.28 -10.46
C GLY A 80 2.23 23.62 -11.19
N SER A 81 2.12 22.35 -11.60
CA SER A 81 3.16 21.71 -12.41
C SER A 81 2.89 21.90 -13.91
N SER A 82 3.92 22.31 -14.68
CA SER A 82 3.85 22.35 -16.15
C SER A 82 4.09 20.99 -16.80
N LEU A 83 4.42 19.96 -15.99
CA LEU A 83 4.62 18.59 -16.44
C LEU A 83 3.31 17.79 -16.55
N ASN A 84 2.19 18.34 -16.06
CA ASN A 84 0.88 17.72 -16.22
C ASN A 84 0.51 17.58 -17.71
N GLY A 85 0.03 16.40 -18.10
CA GLY A 85 -0.36 16.12 -19.48
C GLY A 85 0.83 15.77 -20.40
N LEU A 86 2.06 16.11 -20.01
CA LEU A 86 3.28 15.65 -20.68
C LEU A 86 3.74 14.29 -20.13
N LEU A 87 3.68 14.13 -18.81
CA LEU A 87 4.04 12.89 -18.11
C LEU A 87 2.82 12.28 -17.43
N THR A 88 2.90 10.98 -17.14
CA THR A 88 1.91 10.29 -16.32
C THR A 88 1.78 10.97 -14.95
N PRO A 89 0.56 11.07 -14.39
CA PRO A 89 0.35 11.76 -13.11
C PRO A 89 1.19 11.19 -11.97
N GLU A 90 1.51 9.89 -12.00
CA GLU A 90 2.38 9.21 -11.04
C GLU A 90 3.85 9.64 -11.15
N THR A 91 4.31 9.97 -12.37
CA THR A 91 5.64 10.52 -12.63
C THR A 91 5.69 11.99 -12.18
N VAL A 92 4.70 12.80 -12.57
CA VAL A 92 4.58 14.19 -12.08
C VAL A 92 4.52 14.22 -10.55
N GLN A 93 3.85 13.26 -9.90
CA GLN A 93 3.77 13.20 -8.44
C GLN A 93 5.07 12.81 -7.77
N ALA A 94 5.89 11.98 -8.41
CA ALA A 94 7.20 11.65 -7.89
C ALA A 94 8.11 12.90 -7.95
N LEU A 95 8.11 13.59 -9.10
CA LEU A 95 8.88 14.82 -9.33
C LEU A 95 8.43 15.96 -8.39
N ALA A 96 7.12 16.15 -8.26
CA ALA A 96 6.54 17.21 -7.43
C ALA A 96 6.87 17.05 -5.94
N ARG A 97 6.97 15.80 -5.44
CA ARG A 97 7.40 15.56 -4.05
C ARG A 97 8.83 16.01 -3.78
N ASP A 98 9.65 16.06 -4.83
CA ASP A 98 11.04 16.49 -4.78
C ASP A 98 11.21 17.96 -5.20
N GLY A 99 10.11 18.70 -5.40
CA GLY A 99 10.13 20.12 -5.76
C GLY A 99 10.29 20.43 -7.24
N ILE A 100 10.32 19.40 -8.11
CA ILE A 100 10.43 19.57 -9.56
C ILE A 100 9.02 19.75 -10.14
N MET A 101 8.67 20.99 -10.48
CA MET A 101 7.34 21.34 -10.99
C MET A 101 7.36 21.69 -12.47
N THR A 102 8.53 22.00 -13.03
CA THR A 102 8.67 22.56 -14.38
C THR A 102 9.58 21.74 -15.29
N ALA A 103 9.40 21.88 -16.60
CA ALA A 103 10.26 21.24 -17.61
C ALA A 103 11.71 21.72 -17.49
N GLU A 104 11.91 23.00 -17.19
CA GLU A 104 13.22 23.61 -17.05
C GLU A 104 13.97 23.01 -15.84
N GLN A 105 13.29 22.85 -14.70
CA GLN A 105 13.85 22.19 -13.52
C GLN A 105 14.17 20.72 -13.79
N LEU A 106 13.35 20.04 -14.59
CA LEU A 106 13.56 18.64 -14.96
C LEU A 106 14.77 18.48 -15.89
N CYS A 107 14.90 19.33 -16.91
CA CYS A 107 16.03 19.34 -17.84
C CYS A 107 17.35 19.79 -17.19
N ALA A 108 17.27 20.56 -16.10
CA ALA A 108 18.45 20.94 -15.33
C ALA A 108 19.06 19.77 -14.52
N MET A 109 18.33 18.66 -14.38
CA MET A 109 18.82 17.48 -13.68
C MET A 109 19.40 16.43 -14.62
N GLU A 110 20.44 15.75 -14.17
CA GLU A 110 20.94 14.58 -14.87
C GLU A 110 20.06 13.34 -14.59
N PRO A 111 19.91 12.42 -15.57
CA PRO A 111 19.17 11.17 -15.41
C PRO A 111 19.57 10.33 -14.18
N LYS A 112 20.84 10.37 -13.78
CA LYS A 112 21.36 9.69 -12.59
C LYS A 112 20.80 10.26 -11.28
N ASP A 113 20.52 11.57 -11.25
CA ASP A 113 20.00 12.26 -10.08
C ASP A 113 18.49 12.10 -10.00
N LEU A 114 17.81 11.99 -11.14
CA LEU A 114 16.40 11.62 -11.21
C LEU A 114 16.14 10.24 -10.56
N LEU A 115 17.04 9.27 -10.72
CA LEU A 115 16.92 7.95 -10.06
C LEU A 115 17.02 7.99 -8.52
N LYS A 116 17.56 9.07 -7.96
CA LYS A 116 17.61 9.23 -6.49
C LYS A 116 16.26 9.66 -5.92
N ILE A 117 15.34 10.14 -6.77
CA ILE A 117 14.02 10.61 -6.36
C ILE A 117 13.16 9.44 -5.89
N ARG A 118 12.58 9.58 -4.69
CA ARG A 118 11.73 8.55 -4.10
C ARG A 118 10.50 8.29 -4.96
N GLY A 119 10.37 7.06 -5.46
CA GLY A 119 9.24 6.63 -6.29
C GLY A 119 9.41 6.94 -7.77
N LEU A 120 10.60 7.37 -8.20
CA LEU A 120 11.01 7.48 -9.60
C LEU A 120 11.84 6.24 -10.00
N GLY A 121 11.16 5.19 -10.46
CA GLY A 121 11.81 3.99 -10.96
C GLY A 121 12.21 4.09 -12.43
N LEU A 122 12.91 3.07 -12.93
CA LEU A 122 13.38 3.00 -14.32
C LEU A 122 12.29 3.23 -15.36
N VAL A 123 11.08 2.72 -15.13
CA VAL A 123 9.94 2.92 -16.05
C VAL A 123 9.62 4.41 -16.23
N LYS A 124 9.60 5.16 -15.12
CA LYS A 124 9.33 6.60 -15.12
C LYS A 124 10.51 7.41 -15.67
N LEU A 125 11.74 6.98 -15.40
CA LEU A 125 12.92 7.59 -16.01
C LEU A 125 12.87 7.44 -17.54
N ARG A 126 12.56 6.24 -18.04
CA ARG A 126 12.46 5.98 -19.49
C ARG A 126 11.33 6.78 -20.14
N GLU A 127 10.25 7.07 -19.43
CA GLU A 127 9.20 7.98 -19.87
C GLU A 127 9.74 9.41 -20.00
N ILE A 128 10.43 9.91 -18.98
CA ILE A 128 11.05 11.25 -18.98
C ILE A 128 12.08 11.37 -20.10
N GLU A 129 12.97 10.39 -20.26
CA GLU A 129 14.01 10.40 -21.28
C GLU A 129 13.44 10.50 -22.69
N ARG A 130 12.36 9.76 -22.99
CA ARG A 130 11.72 9.82 -24.32
C ARG A 130 11.22 11.21 -24.68
N LEU A 131 10.79 11.99 -23.70
CA LEU A 131 10.13 13.28 -23.93
C LEU A 131 11.08 14.47 -23.78
N PHE A 132 11.96 14.42 -22.77
CA PHE A 132 12.84 15.54 -22.41
C PHE A 132 14.31 15.32 -22.77
N PHE A 133 14.74 14.08 -23.01
CA PHE A 133 16.12 13.73 -23.35
C PHE A 133 16.20 12.78 -24.56
N PRO A 134 15.67 13.18 -25.73
CA PRO A 134 15.62 12.30 -26.89
C PRO A 134 17.03 11.84 -27.30
N GLY A 135 17.23 10.52 -27.35
CA GLY A 135 18.51 9.91 -27.70
C GLY A 135 19.51 9.74 -26.54
N GLN A 136 19.20 10.25 -25.34
CA GLN A 136 19.97 9.95 -24.13
C GLN A 136 19.24 8.87 -23.33
N GLN A 137 19.76 7.66 -23.37
CA GLN A 137 19.36 6.60 -22.47
C GLN A 137 20.44 6.44 -21.43
N TYR A 138 20.13 6.74 -20.17
CA TYR A 138 21.05 6.46 -19.09
C TYR A 138 21.32 4.94 -19.06
N GLU A 139 22.60 4.58 -19.21
CA GLU A 139 23.06 3.22 -18.99
C GLU A 139 23.14 2.99 -17.49
N ILE A 140 22.27 2.11 -16.99
CA ILE A 140 22.28 1.72 -15.58
C ILE A 140 23.59 0.96 -15.35
N PRO A 141 24.46 1.40 -14.42
CA PRO A 141 25.65 0.65 -14.08
C PRO A 141 25.22 -0.74 -13.62
N ARG A 142 25.54 -1.77 -14.41
CA ARG A 142 25.35 -3.16 -14.02
C ARG A 142 26.36 -3.43 -12.91
N VAL A 143 25.96 -3.24 -11.66
CA VAL A 143 26.78 -3.67 -10.51
C VAL A 143 26.87 -5.19 -10.59
N ARG A 144 27.94 -5.70 -11.22
CA ARG A 144 28.37 -7.08 -11.03
C ARG A 144 28.69 -7.20 -9.55
N LYS A 145 27.87 -7.92 -8.79
CA LYS A 145 28.32 -8.47 -7.52
C LYS A 145 29.52 -9.35 -7.84
N GLN A 146 30.73 -8.83 -7.64
CA GLN A 146 31.92 -9.67 -7.59
C GLN A 146 31.73 -10.55 -6.36
N ALA A 147 31.37 -11.80 -6.59
CA ALA A 147 31.55 -12.86 -5.62
C ALA A 147 33.05 -12.95 -5.39
N ALA A 148 33.48 -12.53 -4.19
CA ALA A 148 34.80 -12.85 -3.69
C ALA A 148 34.87 -14.39 -3.60
N VAL A 149 35.59 -14.98 -4.54
CA VAL A 149 36.16 -16.32 -4.38
C VAL A 149 37.51 -16.08 -3.69
N ASP A 150 37.50 -16.14 -2.36
CA ASP A 150 38.74 -16.25 -1.61
C ASP A 150 39.28 -17.66 -1.83
N ASP A 151 40.35 -17.69 -2.61
CA ASP A 151 41.29 -18.78 -2.81
C ASP A 151 42.02 -19.02 -1.47
N VAL A 152 41.85 -20.19 -0.86
CA VAL A 152 42.69 -20.63 0.26
C VAL A 152 43.43 -21.88 -0.21
N ALA A 153 44.71 -21.65 -0.49
CA ALA A 153 45.75 -22.65 -0.68
C ALA A 153 46.14 -23.34 0.64
#